data_AF-A0A1I4PM65-F1
#
_entry.id   AF-A0A1I4PM65-F1
#
_cell.length_a   1.000
_cell.length_b   1.000
_cell.length_c   1.000
_cell.angle_alpha   90.00
_cell.angle_beta   90.00
_cell.angle_gamma   90.00
#
_symmetry.space_group_name_H-M   'P 1'
#
loop_
_entity.id
_entity.type
_entity.pdbx_description
1 polymer ?
#
loop_
_entity_poly.entity_id
_entity_poly.type
_entity_poly.pdbx_seq_one_letter_code
_entity_poly.pdbx_strand_id
1 'polypeptide(L)'
;MTAVAFDTLRFVRTLRDKAKMSSEQAEGLADAIAEAIQNDLATKTDIAAVRTDIEALRLTTKSDIETLRLATKTDIAAVRTDIEALRLSTKSDIETLRLATKADLAETKAEIIKWMISSIGFQALVIVGGVVALARGFH
;
A
#
# COMPACT_ATOMS: atom_id res chain seq x y z
N MET A 1 9.30 -20.94 38.20
CA MET A 1 8.73 -20.34 39.42
C MET A 1 8.49 -21.45 40.42
N THR A 2 9.24 -21.47 41.51
CA THR A 2 8.95 -22.31 42.69
C THR A 2 7.75 -21.70 43.40
N ALA A 3 6.57 -22.31 43.25
CA ALA A 3 5.42 -21.94 44.06
C ALA A 3 5.72 -22.35 45.51
N VAL A 4 5.85 -21.39 46.41
CA VAL A 4 5.98 -21.66 47.84
C VAL A 4 4.57 -21.97 48.34
N ALA A 5 4.29 -23.24 48.61
CA ALA A 5 3.01 -23.64 49.19
C ALA A 5 2.85 -23.02 50.59
N PHE A 6 1.66 -22.49 50.88
CA PHE A 6 1.33 -22.05 52.23
C PHE A 6 1.20 -23.28 53.14
N ASP A 7 2.14 -23.43 54.08
CA ASP A 7 2.15 -24.53 55.04
C ASP A 7 1.27 -24.19 56.25
N THR A 8 -0.02 -24.50 56.13
CA THR A 8 -1.04 -24.24 57.15
C THR A 8 -0.66 -24.85 58.50
N LEU A 9 -0.07 -26.06 58.52
CA LEU A 9 0.32 -26.73 59.77
C LEU A 9 1.47 -26.01 60.49
N ARG A 10 2.47 -25.57 59.74
CA ARG A 10 3.56 -24.75 60.31
C ARG A 10 3.03 -23.39 60.78
N PHE A 11 2.07 -22.81 60.08
CA PHE A 11 1.43 -21.56 60.45
C PHE A 11 0.62 -21.69 61.76
N VAL A 12 -0.24 -22.71 61.88
CA VAL A 12 -0.99 -23.04 63.11
C VAL A 12 -0.04 -23.24 64.29
N ARG A 13 1.03 -24.05 64.12
CA ARG A 13 2.04 -24.26 65.17
C ARG A 13 2.69 -22.95 65.60
N THR A 14 2.97 -22.06 64.67
CA THR A 14 3.57 -20.76 64.97
C THR A 14 2.62 -19.86 65.77
N LEU A 15 1.33 -19.82 65.39
CA LEU A 15 0.30 -19.05 66.11
C LEU A 15 0.10 -19.56 67.54
N ARG A 16 0.07 -20.88 67.72
CA ARG A 16 -0.05 -21.48 69.06
C ARG A 16 1.22 -21.26 69.89
N ASP A 17 2.39 -21.58 69.35
CA ASP A 17 3.62 -21.65 70.14
C ASP A 17 4.21 -20.25 70.41
N LYS A 18 4.13 -19.33 69.44
CA LYS A 18 4.69 -17.97 69.54
C LYS A 18 3.65 -16.91 69.90
N ALA A 19 2.46 -16.95 69.31
CA ALA A 19 1.41 -15.96 69.56
C ALA A 19 0.46 -16.36 70.71
N LYS A 20 0.63 -17.57 71.28
CA LYS A 20 -0.14 -18.08 72.43
C LYS A 20 -1.65 -18.14 72.19
N MET A 21 -2.08 -18.29 70.94
CA MET A 21 -3.48 -18.47 70.58
C MET A 21 -3.97 -19.87 71.00
N SER A 22 -5.28 -20.02 71.28
CA SER A 22 -5.87 -21.35 71.50
C SER A 22 -5.80 -22.20 70.22
N SER A 23 -5.97 -23.52 70.33
CA SER A 23 -5.95 -24.40 69.15
C SER A 23 -7.03 -23.99 68.15
N GLU A 24 -8.25 -23.72 68.64
CA GLU A 24 -9.37 -23.32 67.78
C GLU A 24 -9.12 -21.99 67.08
N GLN A 25 -8.52 -21.02 67.77
CA GLN A 25 -8.19 -19.72 67.20
C GLN A 25 -7.07 -19.80 66.16
N ALA A 26 -6.05 -20.62 66.42
CA ALA A 26 -4.93 -20.81 65.50
C ALA A 26 -5.36 -21.53 64.22
N GLU A 27 -6.19 -22.56 64.33
CA GLU A 27 -6.76 -23.30 63.20
C GLU A 27 -7.71 -22.43 62.39
N GLY A 28 -8.68 -21.75 63.04
CA GLY A 28 -9.63 -20.88 62.34
C GLY A 28 -8.96 -19.71 61.61
N LEU A 29 -7.91 -19.12 62.17
CA LEU A 29 -7.15 -18.06 61.49
C LEU A 29 -6.32 -18.61 60.32
N ALA A 30 -5.73 -19.79 60.48
CA ALA A 30 -4.94 -20.43 59.43
C ALA A 30 -5.81 -20.82 58.23
N ASP A 31 -7.01 -21.33 58.48
CA ASP A 31 -7.98 -21.68 57.44
C ASP A 31 -8.50 -20.43 56.73
N ALA A 32 -8.89 -19.38 57.46
CA ALA A 32 -9.34 -18.12 56.86
C ALA A 32 -8.26 -17.48 55.97
N ILE A 33 -6.99 -17.55 56.38
CA ILE A 33 -5.86 -17.04 55.58
C ILE A 33 -5.57 -17.96 54.38
N ALA A 34 -5.64 -19.28 54.55
CA ALA A 34 -5.44 -20.22 53.44
C ALA A 34 -6.52 -20.05 52.37
N GLU A 35 -7.78 -19.88 52.76
CA GLU A 35 -8.91 -19.64 51.87
C GLU A 35 -8.76 -18.29 51.14
N ALA A 36 -8.42 -17.22 51.84
CA ALA A 36 -8.17 -15.92 51.22
C ALA A 36 -7.03 -15.94 50.20
N ILE A 37 -5.94 -16.66 50.48
CA ILE A 37 -4.80 -16.80 49.55
C ILE A 37 -5.17 -17.67 48.35
N GLN A 38 -5.94 -18.74 48.53
CA GLN A 38 -6.30 -19.63 47.42
C GLN A 38 -7.27 -18.99 46.43
N ASN A 39 -8.15 -18.10 46.88
CA ASN A 39 -9.17 -17.47 46.03
C ASN A 39 -8.64 -16.32 45.16
N ASP A 40 -7.62 -15.58 45.61
CA ASP A 40 -7.13 -14.39 44.90
C ASP A 40 -5.86 -14.63 44.06
N LEU A 41 -5.25 -15.82 44.13
CA LEU A 41 -4.01 -16.12 43.40
C LEU A 41 -4.29 -16.72 42.02
N ALA A 42 -3.68 -16.11 40.99
CA ALA A 42 -3.59 -16.72 39.67
C ALA A 42 -2.91 -18.10 39.76
N THR A 43 -3.60 -19.10 39.24
CA THR A 43 -3.20 -20.50 39.29
C THR A 43 -2.31 -20.87 38.10
N LYS A 44 -1.76 -22.09 38.13
CA LYS A 44 -1.05 -22.65 36.97
C LYS A 44 -1.96 -22.78 35.74
N THR A 45 -3.27 -22.97 35.97
CA THR A 45 -4.28 -23.05 34.90
C THR A 45 -4.42 -21.71 34.20
N ASP A 46 -4.45 -20.60 34.95
CA ASP A 46 -4.52 -19.24 34.37
C ASP A 46 -3.29 -18.94 33.53
N ILE A 47 -2.10 -19.33 34.00
CA ILE A 47 -0.85 -19.20 33.23
C ILE A 47 -0.89 -20.06 31.96
N ALA A 48 -1.45 -21.27 32.02
CA ALA A 48 -1.58 -22.14 30.86
C ALA A 48 -2.58 -21.59 29.83
N ALA A 49 -3.68 -20.99 30.30
CA ALA A 49 -4.65 -20.29 29.45
C ALA A 49 -3.98 -19.11 28.73
N VAL A 50 -3.31 -18.22 29.47
CA VAL A 50 -2.59 -17.08 28.88
C VAL A 50 -1.51 -17.52 27.89
N ARG A 51 -0.78 -18.61 28.17
CA ARG A 51 0.19 -19.18 27.21
C ARG A 51 -0.48 -19.66 25.93
N THR A 52 -1.66 -20.27 26.05
CA THR A 52 -2.44 -20.74 24.90
C THR A 52 -2.92 -19.55 24.06
N ASP A 53 -3.43 -18.50 24.71
CA ASP A 53 -3.87 -17.27 24.05
C ASP A 53 -2.71 -16.56 23.34
N ILE A 54 -1.53 -16.49 23.97
CA ILE A 54 -0.32 -15.93 23.35
C ILE A 54 0.08 -16.73 22.11
N GLU A 55 0.04 -18.06 22.16
CA GLU A 55 0.40 -18.88 21.00
C GLU A 55 -0.63 -18.76 19.88
N ALA A 56 -1.92 -18.69 20.22
CA ALA A 56 -2.99 -18.41 19.26
C ALA A 56 -2.79 -17.04 18.58
N LEU A 57 -2.53 -15.98 19.35
CA LEU A 57 -2.23 -14.65 18.83
C LEU A 57 -0.98 -14.64 17.95
N ARG A 58 0.06 -15.37 18.34
CA ARG A 58 1.30 -15.52 17.55
C ARG A 58 1.02 -16.16 16.19
N LEU A 59 0.21 -17.22 16.16
CA LEU A 59 -0.18 -17.90 14.92
C LEU A 59 -1.03 -17.01 14.02
N THR A 60 -2.05 -16.35 14.58
CA THR A 60 -2.91 -15.42 13.82
C THR A 60 -2.09 -14.26 13.25
N THR A 61 -1.25 -13.62 14.07
CA THR A 61 -0.38 -12.51 13.61
C THR A 61 0.55 -12.96 12.48
N LYS A 62 1.11 -14.17 12.57
CA LYS A 62 1.96 -14.70 11.50
C LYS A 62 1.17 -14.92 10.21
N SER A 63 -0.04 -15.47 10.30
CA SER A 63 -0.94 -15.66 9.16
C SER A 63 -1.33 -14.33 8.50
N ASP A 64 -1.64 -13.31 9.32
CA ASP A 64 -2.01 -11.98 8.84
C ASP A 64 -0.84 -11.31 8.12
N ILE A 65 0.38 -11.43 8.66
CA ILE A 65 1.60 -10.91 8.02
C ILE A 65 1.83 -11.58 6.66
N GLU A 66 1.67 -12.90 6.54
CA GLU A 66 1.82 -13.60 5.26
C GLU A 66 0.72 -13.18 4.26
N THR A 67 -0.51 -13.01 4.74
CA THR A 67 -1.63 -12.54 3.91
C THR A 67 -1.36 -11.14 3.37
N LEU A 68 -0.93 -10.20 4.21
CA LEU A 68 -0.57 -8.85 3.82
C LEU A 68 0.63 -8.83 2.86
N ARG A 69 1.63 -9.67 3.10
CA ARG A 69 2.80 -9.82 2.22
C ARG A 69 2.40 -10.30 0.83
N LEU A 70 1.50 -11.28 0.74
CA LEU A 70 0.99 -11.79 -0.54
C LEU A 70 0.14 -10.75 -1.26
N ALA A 71 -0.79 -10.09 -0.56
CA ALA A 71 -1.60 -9.01 -1.12
C ALA A 71 -0.72 -7.90 -1.70
N THR A 72 0.24 -7.40 -0.91
CA THR A 72 1.18 -6.36 -1.34
C THR A 72 1.99 -6.79 -2.57
N LYS A 73 2.41 -8.06 -2.64
CA LYS A 73 3.15 -8.58 -3.80
C LYS A 73 2.28 -8.60 -5.06
N THR A 74 1.01 -8.99 -4.93
CA THR A 74 0.03 -8.96 -6.01
C THR A 74 -0.22 -7.54 -6.50
N ASP A 75 -0.42 -6.59 -5.58
CA ASP A 75 -0.65 -5.19 -5.93
C ASP A 75 0.56 -4.57 -6.64
N ILE A 76 1.78 -4.87 -6.20
CA ILE A 76 3.01 -4.44 -6.89
C ILE A 76 3.08 -5.02 -8.31
N ALA A 77 2.67 -6.28 -8.51
CA ALA A 77 2.66 -6.90 -9.84
C ALA A 77 1.59 -6.27 -10.75
N ALA A 78 0.42 -5.94 -10.21
CA ALA A 78 -0.63 -5.22 -10.94
C ALA A 78 -0.15 -3.83 -11.38
N VAL A 79 0.40 -3.04 -10.45
CA VAL A 79 0.94 -1.71 -10.75
C VAL A 79 2.06 -1.77 -11.81
N ARG A 80 2.92 -2.78 -11.78
CA ARG A 80 3.94 -2.97 -12.84
C ARG A 80 3.32 -3.25 -14.20
N THR A 81 2.25 -4.05 -14.25
CA THR A 81 1.51 -4.32 -15.49
C THR A 81 0.89 -3.04 -16.03
N ASP A 82 0.26 -2.24 -15.16
CA ASP A 82 -0.37 -0.97 -15.55
C ASP A 82 0.67 0.03 -16.07
N ILE A 83 1.85 0.11 -15.43
CA ILE A 83 2.96 0.96 -15.89
C ILE A 83 3.43 0.55 -17.28
N GLU A 84 3.60 -0.75 -17.56
CA GLU A 84 4.00 -1.22 -18.89
C GLU A 84 2.91 -0.96 -19.94
N ALA A 85 1.64 -1.13 -19.59
CA ALA A 85 0.53 -0.79 -20.47
C ALA A 85 0.51 0.71 -20.82
N LEU A 86 0.66 1.59 -19.82
CA LEU A 86 0.77 3.04 -20.03
C LEU A 86 1.99 3.43 -20.86
N ARG A 87 3.13 2.77 -20.65
CA ARG A 87 4.36 2.98 -21.43
C ARG A 87 4.13 2.64 -22.90
N LEU A 88 3.48 1.51 -23.19
CA LEU A 88 3.16 1.09 -24.55
C LEU A 88 2.15 2.03 -25.22
N SER A 89 1.08 2.42 -24.51
CA SER A 89 0.10 3.39 -25.00
C SER A 89 0.76 4.71 -25.37
N THR A 90 1.55 5.27 -24.45
CA THR A 90 2.26 6.54 -24.66
C THR A 90 3.20 6.47 -25.87
N LYS A 91 3.90 5.35 -26.06
CA LYS A 91 4.75 5.16 -27.23
C LYS A 91 3.95 5.13 -28.54
N SER A 92 2.82 4.42 -28.55
CA SER A 92 1.90 4.38 -29.69
C SER A 92 1.33 5.76 -30.02
N ASP A 93 0.94 6.53 -29.00
CA ASP A 93 0.41 7.87 -29.17
C ASP A 93 1.46 8.82 -29.76
N ILE A 94 2.70 8.74 -29.28
CA ILE A 94 3.83 9.51 -29.83
C ILE A 94 4.09 9.15 -31.31
N GLU A 95 4.08 7.86 -31.65
CA GLU A 95 4.25 7.41 -33.04
C GLU A 95 3.11 7.93 -33.94
N THR A 96 1.87 7.86 -33.46
CA THR A 96 0.69 8.37 -34.15
C THR A 96 0.78 9.87 -34.40
N LEU A 97 1.09 10.66 -33.35
CA LEU A 97 1.27 12.11 -33.46
C LEU A 97 2.41 12.48 -34.42
N ARG A 98 3.53 11.73 -34.39
CA ARG A 98 4.66 11.94 -35.30
C ARG A 98 4.27 11.69 -36.75
N LEU A 99 3.46 10.67 -37.02
CA LEU A 99 2.96 10.37 -38.37
C LEU A 99 1.98 11.44 -38.85
N ALA A 100 1.02 11.83 -38.01
CA ALA A 100 0.07 12.90 -38.31
C ALA A 100 0.80 14.22 -38.64
N THR A 101 1.75 14.63 -37.78
CA THR A 101 2.54 15.86 -37.99
C THR A 101 3.33 15.83 -39.30
N LYS A 102 3.85 14.66 -39.70
CA LYS A 102 4.55 14.50 -40.99
C LYS A 102 3.60 14.61 -42.18
N ALA A 103 2.39 14.06 -42.07
CA ALA A 103 1.36 14.16 -43.09
C ALA A 103 0.92 15.61 -43.28
N ASP A 104 0.58 16.30 -42.19
CA ASP A 104 0.16 17.71 -42.20
C ASP A 104 1.26 18.62 -42.81
N LEU A 105 2.53 18.34 -42.50
CA LEU A 105 3.66 19.05 -43.09
C LEU A 105 3.78 18.78 -44.61
N ALA A 106 3.53 17.55 -45.06
CA ALA A 106 3.57 17.21 -46.47
C ALA A 106 2.41 17.87 -47.24
N GLU A 107 1.22 17.89 -46.65
CA GLU A 107 0.04 18.58 -47.17
C GLU A 107 0.29 20.09 -47.28
N THR A 108 0.76 20.73 -46.20
CA THR A 108 1.11 22.15 -46.20
C THR A 108 2.16 22.49 -47.27
N LYS A 109 3.19 21.65 -47.44
CA LYS A 109 4.20 21.84 -48.50
C LYS A 109 3.58 21.74 -49.90
N ALA A 110 2.69 20.78 -50.11
CA ALA A 110 2.00 20.61 -51.40
C ALA A 110 1.09 21.80 -51.70
N GLU A 111 0.35 22.30 -50.71
CA GLU A 111 -0.48 23.50 -50.85
C GLU A 111 0.36 24.74 -51.18
N ILE A 112 1.49 24.95 -50.48
CA ILE A 112 2.41 26.05 -50.77
C ILE A 112 2.90 25.97 -52.23
N ILE A 113 3.33 24.80 -52.69
CA ILE A 113 3.77 24.61 -54.09
C ILE A 113 2.64 24.94 -55.07
N LYS A 114 1.41 24.46 -54.80
CA LYS A 114 0.24 24.73 -55.64
C LYS A 114 -0.05 26.23 -55.75
N TRP A 115 0.01 26.96 -54.62
CA TRP A 115 -0.16 28.41 -54.60
C TRP A 115 0.96 29.14 -55.32
N MET A 116 2.22 28.72 -55.15
CA MET A 116 3.37 29.29 -55.85
C MET A 116 3.28 29.12 -57.37
N ILE A 117 2.91 27.93 -57.86
CA ILE A 117 2.76 27.70 -59.30
C ILE A 117 1.64 28.57 -59.86
N SER A 118 0.53 28.68 -59.13
CA SER A 118 -0.62 29.50 -59.54
C SER A 118 -0.25 30.99 -59.60
N SER A 119 0.50 31.50 -58.60
CA SER A 119 0.91 32.90 -58.56
C SER A 119 1.95 33.24 -59.63
N ILE A 120 2.93 32.38 -59.87
CA ILE A 120 3.93 32.56 -60.94
C ILE A 120 3.24 32.57 -62.31
N GLY A 121 2.30 31.65 -62.54
CA GLY A 121 1.52 31.61 -63.79
C GLY A 121 0.71 32.88 -64.01
N PHE A 122 0.04 33.38 -62.96
CA PHE A 122 -0.68 34.66 -63.01
C PHE A 122 0.25 35.84 -63.30
N GLN A 123 1.40 35.94 -62.60
CA GLN A 123 2.39 37.00 -62.83
C GLN A 123 2.91 36.99 -64.27
N ALA A 124 3.21 35.81 -64.84
CA ALA A 124 3.66 35.68 -66.22
C ALA A 124 2.60 36.20 -67.22
N LEU A 125 1.32 35.89 -67.02
CA LEU A 125 0.23 36.40 -67.85
C LEU A 125 0.09 37.93 -67.76
N VAL A 126 0.19 38.50 -66.56
CA VAL A 126 0.15 39.95 -66.35
C VAL A 126 1.31 40.65 -67.08
N ILE A 127 2.53 40.12 -66.98
CA ILE A 127 3.71 40.67 -67.66
C ILE A 127 3.52 40.65 -69.18
N VAL A 128 3.14 39.50 -69.75
CA VAL A 128 2.91 39.36 -71.20
C VAL A 128 1.80 40.31 -71.68
N GLY A 129 0.68 40.38 -70.95
CA GLY A 129 -0.42 41.29 -71.26
C GLY A 129 0.00 42.76 -71.24
N GLY A 130 0.79 43.17 -70.23
CA GLY A 130 1.34 44.52 -70.13
C GLY A 130 2.27 44.89 -71.28
N VAL A 131 3.17 43.98 -71.68
CA VAL A 131 4.06 44.18 -72.84
C VAL A 131 3.27 44.35 -74.13
N VAL A 132 2.24 43.54 -74.37
CA VAL A 132 1.39 43.64 -75.56
C VAL A 132 0.59 44.95 -75.59
N ALA A 133 0.05 45.37 -74.44
CA ALA A 133 -0.69 46.63 -74.33
C ALA A 133 0.20 47.84 -74.64
N LEU A 134 1.41 47.86 -74.10
CA LEU A 134 2.40 48.91 -74.39
C LEU A 134 2.76 48.93 -75.88
N ALA A 135 3.06 47.78 -76.49
CA ALA A 135 3.40 47.70 -77.91
C ALA A 135 2.29 48.24 -78.84
N ARG A 136 1.02 48.04 -78.49
CA ARG A 136 -0.11 48.58 -79.27
C ARG A 136 -0.35 50.08 -79.07
N GLY A 137 0.06 50.65 -77.92
CA GLY A 137 -0.09 52.08 -77.66
C GLY A 137 0.93 52.98 -78.37
N PHE A 138 1.97 52.40 -78.99
CA PHE A 138 3.01 53.12 -79.75
C PHE A 138 2.80 53.13 -81.27
N HIS A 139 1.70 52.54 -81.77
CA HIS A 139 1.25 52.63 -83.16
C HIS A 139 0.00 53.51 -83.25
#